data_AF-A0A8I1MZG5-F1
#
_entry.id   AF-A0A8I1MZG5-F1
#
_cell.length_a   1.000
_cell.length_b   1.000
_cell.length_c   1.000
_cell.angle_alpha   90.00
_cell.angle_beta   90.00
_cell.angle_gamma   90.00
#
_symmetry.space_group_name_H-M   'P 1'
#
loop_
_entity.id
_entity.type
_entity.pdbx_description
1 polymer ?
#
loop_
_entity_poly.entity_id
_entity_poly.type
_entity_poly.pdbx_seq_one_letter_code
_entity_poly.pdbx_strand_id
1 'polypeptide(L)'
;MAVNLATLGKALVWGVLTVGLYLFLFVYADTFEHLAHTTLDTCLVQQGGGTAYFHKATPDLCAAQNGSFIEGTWWLVFAPIALAFALSYTHGLFTGLFWDVIGLKAKK
;
A
#
# COMPACT_ATOMS: atom_id res chain seq x y z
N MET A 1 -16.58 15.96 30.47
CA MET A 1 -16.81 15.28 29.18
C MET A 1 -16.99 13.80 29.49
N ALA A 2 -18.16 13.22 29.24
CA ALA A 2 -18.36 11.80 29.48
C ALA A 2 -17.78 11.01 28.30
N VAL A 3 -16.68 10.28 28.54
CA VAL A 3 -16.14 9.36 27.53
C VAL A 3 -17.19 8.28 27.29
N ASN A 4 -17.72 8.21 26.07
CA ASN A 4 -18.63 7.13 25.70
C ASN A 4 -17.81 5.85 25.56
N LEU A 5 -17.93 4.94 26.54
CA LEU A 5 -17.19 3.69 26.58
C LEU A 5 -17.39 2.83 25.33
N ALA A 6 -18.58 2.89 24.71
CA ALA A 6 -18.87 2.18 23.47
C ALA A 6 -18.15 2.81 22.26
N THR A 7 -18.03 4.13 22.20
CA THR A 7 -17.25 4.82 21.15
C THR A 7 -15.76 4.56 21.32
N LEU A 8 -15.26 4.59 22.56
CA LEU A 8 -13.87 4.26 22.89
C LEU A 8 -13.52 2.83 22.48
N GLY A 9 -14.37 1.86 22.82
CA GLY A 9 -14.16 0.46 22.44
C GLY A 9 -14.08 0.27 20.92
N LYS A 10 -14.97 0.92 20.17
CA LYS A 10 -14.92 0.91 18.69
C LYS A 10 -13.64 1.56 18.16
N ALA A 11 -13.23 2.71 18.72
CA ALA A 11 -12.01 3.40 18.33
C ALA A 11 -10.78 2.51 18.52
N LEU A 12 -10.69 1.81 19.65
CA LEU A 12 -9.58 0.88 19.92
C LEU A 12 -9.54 -0.29 18.94
N VAL A 13 -10.69 -0.91 18.65
CA VAL A 13 -10.75 -2.02 17.68
C VAL A 13 -10.29 -1.58 16.29
N TRP A 14 -10.83 -0.46 15.79
CA TRP A 14 -10.40 0.08 14.50
C TRP A 14 -8.93 0.51 14.51
N GLY A 15 -8.45 1.08 15.61
CA GLY A 15 -7.05 1.43 15.79
C GLY A 15 -6.12 0.23 15.71
N VAL A 16 -6.44 -0.86 16.42
CA VAL A 16 -5.68 -2.13 16.36
C VAL A 16 -5.70 -2.72 14.95
N LEU A 17 -6.85 -2.72 14.28
CA LEU A 17 -6.97 -3.18 12.89
C LEU A 17 -6.10 -2.34 11.94
N THR A 18 -6.12 -1.01 12.08
CA THR A 18 -5.29 -0.11 11.29
C THR A 18 -3.79 -0.35 11.54
N VAL A 19 -3.37 -0.50 12.80
CA VAL A 19 -1.97 -0.85 13.13
C VAL A 19 -1.59 -2.17 12.49
N GLY A 20 -2.44 -3.20 12.59
CA GLY A 20 -2.21 -4.49 11.95
C GLY A 20 -2.02 -4.40 10.44
N LEU A 21 -2.85 -3.61 9.76
CA LEU A 21 -2.73 -3.39 8.31
C LEU A 21 -1.47 -2.61 7.93
N TYR A 22 -1.06 -1.60 8.71
CA TYR A 22 0.20 -0.90 8.48
C TYR A 22 1.40 -1.82 8.70
N LEU A 23 1.40 -2.63 9.77
CA LEU A 23 2.45 -3.61 10.01
C LEU A 23 2.52 -4.64 8.87
N PHE A 24 1.37 -5.11 8.40
CA PHE A 24 1.30 -5.99 7.23
C PHE A 24 1.92 -5.32 6.00
N LEU A 25 1.54 -4.07 5.70
CA LEU A 25 2.15 -3.32 4.59
C LEU A 25 3.68 -3.22 4.74
N PHE A 26 4.17 -2.91 5.94
CA PHE A 26 5.61 -2.78 6.18
C PHE A 26 6.38 -4.09 6.01
N VAL A 27 5.83 -5.21 6.51
CA VAL A 27 6.47 -6.53 6.38
C VAL A 27 6.50 -7.00 4.93
N TYR A 28 5.50 -6.65 4.13
CA TYR A 28 5.38 -7.07 2.73
C TYR A 28 5.70 -5.96 1.72
N ALA A 29 6.35 -4.87 2.15
CA ALA A 29 6.58 -3.69 1.32
C ALA A 29 7.29 -4.03 0.00
N ASP A 30 8.37 -4.81 0.06
CA ASP A 30 9.12 -5.26 -1.12
C ASP A 30 8.26 -6.08 -2.09
N THR A 31 7.31 -6.88 -1.56
CA THR A 31 6.41 -7.67 -2.39
C THR A 31 5.41 -6.78 -3.12
N PHE A 32 4.85 -5.79 -2.44
CA PHE A 32 3.95 -4.82 -3.07
C PHE A 32 4.66 -3.92 -4.09
N GLU A 33 5.92 -3.56 -3.83
CA GLU A 33 6.77 -2.85 -4.78
C GLU A 33 7.05 -3.69 -6.03
N HIS A 34 7.45 -4.96 -5.86
CA HIS A 34 7.63 -5.87 -6.99
C HIS A 34 6.34 -6.02 -7.79
N LEU A 35 5.21 -6.28 -7.12
CA LEU A 35 3.89 -6.39 -7.75
C LEU A 35 3.56 -5.14 -8.57
N ALA A 36 3.88 -3.95 -8.04
CA ALA A 36 3.67 -2.67 -8.72
C ALA A 36 4.54 -2.54 -9.98
N HIS A 37 5.83 -2.89 -9.90
CA HIS A 37 6.75 -2.82 -11.04
C HIS A 37 6.46 -3.87 -12.13
N THR A 38 5.84 -5.00 -11.79
CA THR A 38 5.45 -6.05 -12.74
C THR A 38 3.99 -5.97 -13.20
N THR A 39 3.30 -4.86 -12.94
CA THR A 39 1.95 -4.61 -13.52
C THR A 39 2.00 -4.33 -15.01
N LEU A 40 3.11 -3.77 -15.48
CA LEU A 40 3.41 -3.49 -16.87
C LEU A 40 4.68 -4.24 -17.26
N ASP A 41 4.87 -4.42 -18.56
CA ASP A 41 6.12 -4.95 -19.10
C ASP A 41 7.31 -4.13 -18.59
N THR A 42 8.24 -4.84 -17.96
CA THR A 42 9.36 -4.23 -17.23
C THR A 42 10.66 -4.85 -17.69
N CYS A 43 11.68 -4.02 -17.84
CA CYS A 43 13.06 -4.47 -18.01
C CYS A 43 13.85 -4.20 -16.72
N LEU A 44 14.44 -5.25 -16.16
CA LEU A 44 15.37 -5.13 -15.04
C LEU A 44 16.79 -4.97 -15.57
N VAL A 45 17.46 -3.89 -15.22
CA VAL A 45 18.86 -3.67 -15.59
C VAL A 45 19.67 -3.50 -14.31
N GLN A 46 20.73 -4.29 -14.18
CA GLN A 46 21.63 -4.19 -13.04
C GLN A 46 22.74 -3.19 -13.35
N GLN A 47 22.61 -1.96 -12.86
CA GLN A 47 23.59 -0.89 -13.06
C GLN A 47 24.38 -0.64 -11.77
N GLY A 48 25.70 -0.81 -11.82
CA GLY A 48 26.66 -0.17 -10.90
C GLY A 48 26.40 -0.32 -9.39
N GLY A 49 25.73 -1.40 -8.97
CA GLY A 49 25.40 -1.66 -7.56
C GLY A 49 23.92 -1.61 -7.20
N GLY A 50 23.02 -1.29 -8.13
CA GLY A 50 21.56 -1.28 -7.92
C GLY A 50 20.76 -1.90 -9.07
N THR A 51 19.50 -2.25 -8.80
CA THR A 51 18.52 -2.74 -9.79
C THR A 51 17.64 -1.59 -10.26
N ALA A 52 17.70 -1.26 -11.55
CA ALA A 52 16.82 -0.28 -12.17
C ALA A 52 15.66 -0.98 -12.90
N TYR A 53 14.43 -0.50 -12.68
CA TYR A 53 13.21 -0.98 -13.33
C TYR A 53 12.81 -0.01 -14.45
N PHE A 54 12.77 -0.48 -15.69
CA PHE A 54 12.29 0.31 -16.84
C PHE A 54 10.93 -0.19 -17.30
N HIS A 55 9.91 0.66 -17.22
CA HIS A 55 8.52 0.33 -17.57
C HIS A 55 8.23 0.55 -19.06
N LYS A 56 7.30 -0.25 -19.61
CA LYS A 56 6.91 -0.24 -21.03
C LYS A 56 8.09 -0.53 -21.96
N ALA A 57 9.02 -1.35 -21.50
CA ALA A 57 10.15 -1.77 -22.32
C ALA A 57 9.69 -2.81 -23.35
N THR A 58 10.26 -2.78 -24.55
CA THR A 58 10.17 -3.92 -25.47
C THR A 58 11.32 -4.89 -25.18
N PRO A 59 11.18 -6.18 -25.52
CA PRO A 59 12.25 -7.16 -25.37
C PRO A 59 13.57 -6.71 -26.02
N ASP A 60 13.49 -6.07 -27.19
CA ASP A 60 14.66 -5.59 -27.94
C ASP A 60 15.41 -4.46 -27.22
N LEU A 61 14.68 -3.50 -26.64
CA LEU A 61 15.26 -2.40 -25.86
C LEU A 61 15.87 -2.91 -24.55
N CYS A 62 15.28 -3.96 -23.96
CA CYS A 62 15.80 -4.57 -22.75
C CYS A 62 17.10 -5.35 -23.00
N ALA A 63 17.15 -6.11 -24.09
CA ALA A 63 18.35 -6.82 -24.52
C ALA A 63 19.51 -5.84 -24.82
N ALA A 64 19.21 -4.68 -25.42
CA ALA A 64 20.22 -3.64 -25.66
C ALA A 64 20.85 -3.07 -24.38
N GLN A 65 20.15 -3.15 -23.25
CA GLN A 65 20.61 -2.68 -21.94
C GLN A 65 21.24 -3.79 -21.09
N ASN A 66 21.46 -5.00 -21.64
CA ASN A 66 21.83 -6.20 -20.88
C ASN A 66 20.87 -6.48 -19.70
N GLY A 67 19.59 -6.15 -19.87
CA GLY A 67 18.58 -6.36 -18.85
C GLY A 67 17.80 -7.66 -19.03
N SER A 68 17.10 -8.09 -17.98
CA SER A 68 16.13 -9.20 -18.04
C SER A 68 14.72 -8.66 -18.20
N PHE A 69 14.04 -9.06 -19.26
CA PHE A 69 12.65 -8.70 -19.54
C PHE A 69 11.69 -9.53 -18.68
N ILE A 70 10.71 -8.85 -18.08
CA ILE A 70 9.62 -9.45 -17.34
C ILE A 70 8.31 -8.99 -17.98
N GLU A 71 7.52 -9.97 -18.42
CA GLU A 71 6.18 -9.73 -18.95
C GLU A 71 5.26 -9.23 -17.83
N GLY A 72 4.56 -8.13 -18.09
CA GLY A 72 3.66 -7.49 -17.15
C GLY A 72 2.41 -8.32 -16.94
N THR A 73 2.05 -8.58 -15.70
CA THR A 73 0.75 -9.18 -15.37
C THR A 73 -0.16 -8.11 -14.80
N TRP A 74 -1.01 -7.52 -15.64
CA TRP A 74 -1.86 -6.38 -15.29
C TRP A 74 -2.73 -6.63 -14.04
N TRP A 75 -3.22 -7.85 -13.85
CA TRP A 75 -4.05 -8.21 -12.68
C TRP A 75 -3.35 -8.05 -11.33
N LEU A 76 -2.01 -8.02 -11.29
CA LEU A 76 -1.27 -7.81 -10.05
C LEU A 76 -1.46 -6.40 -9.47
N VAL A 77 -1.94 -5.44 -10.27
CA VAL A 77 -2.25 -4.06 -9.82
C VAL A 77 -3.32 -4.04 -8.73
N PHE A 78 -4.20 -5.05 -8.68
CA PHE A 78 -5.30 -5.09 -7.73
C PHE A 78 -4.82 -5.30 -6.29
N ALA A 79 -3.70 -5.98 -6.07
CA ALA A 79 -3.18 -6.22 -4.72
C ALA A 79 -2.80 -4.91 -3.99
N PRO A 80 -1.93 -4.03 -4.52
CA PRO A 80 -1.62 -2.76 -3.87
C PRO A 80 -2.84 -1.83 -3.79
N ILE A 81 -3.73 -1.84 -4.79
CA ILE A 81 -4.97 -1.05 -4.76
C ILE A 81 -5.89 -1.51 -3.62
N ALA A 82 -6.11 -2.82 -3.48
CA ALA A 82 -6.95 -3.37 -2.43
C ALA A 82 -6.40 -3.01 -1.04
N LEU A 83 -5.08 -3.10 -0.84
CA LEU A 83 -4.44 -2.72 0.41
C LEU A 83 -4.58 -1.23 0.71
N ALA A 84 -4.42 -0.37 -0.30
CA ALA A 84 -4.62 1.07 -0.15
C ALA A 84 -6.05 1.42 0.27
N PHE A 85 -7.06 0.75 -0.30
CA PHE A 85 -8.46 0.93 0.11
C PHE A 85 -8.73 0.40 1.52
N ALA A 86 -8.20 -0.77 1.88
CA ALA A 86 -8.33 -1.33 3.22
C ALA A 86 -7.74 -0.39 4.28
N LEU A 87 -6.54 0.14 4.04
CA LEU A 87 -5.91 1.13 4.91
C LEU A 87 -6.75 2.40 5.00
N SER A 88 -7.16 2.97 3.87
CA SER A 88 -7.96 4.21 3.84
C SER A 88 -9.27 4.06 4.62
N TYR A 89 -9.98 2.95 4.43
CA TYR A 89 -11.25 2.68 5.10
C TYR A 89 -11.07 2.52 6.61
N THR A 90 -10.16 1.64 7.03
CA THR A 90 -9.94 1.36 8.46
C THR A 90 -9.36 2.56 9.19
N HIS A 91 -8.36 3.22 8.61
CA HIS A 91 -7.76 4.42 9.18
C HIS A 91 -8.75 5.57 9.23
N GLY A 92 -9.59 5.75 8.21
CA GLY A 92 -10.65 6.77 8.21
C GLY A 92 -11.68 6.56 9.32
N LEU A 93 -12.13 5.32 9.53
CA LEU A 93 -13.06 4.97 10.62
C LEU A 93 -12.43 5.19 11.99
N PHE A 94 -11.18 4.74 12.17
CA PHE A 94 -10.42 4.99 13.40
C PHE A 94 -10.33 6.49 13.69
N THR A 95 -9.86 7.28 12.73
CA THR A 95 -9.64 8.73 12.90
C THR A 95 -10.95 9.45 13.23
N GLY A 96 -12.05 9.09 12.57
CA GLY A 96 -13.38 9.65 12.89
C GLY A 96 -13.82 9.37 14.32
N LEU A 97 -13.65 8.14 14.80
CA LEU A 97 -13.98 7.75 16.18
C LEU A 97 -13.01 8.34 17.20
N PHE A 98 -11.74 8.46 16.85
CA PHE A 98 -10.71 9.08 17.68
C PHE A 98 -11.05 10.54 17.98
N TRP A 99 -11.41 11.32 16.97
CA TRP A 99 -11.86 12.71 17.15
C TRP A 99 -13.13 12.81 18.00
N ASP A 100 -14.04 11.82 17.89
CA ASP A 100 -15.24 11.73 18.74
C ASP A 100 -14.89 11.46 20.20
N VAL A 101 -13.91 10.58 20.47
CA VAL A 101 -13.46 10.24 21.82
C VAL A 101 -12.80 11.43 22.51
N ILE A 102 -11.96 12.19 21.80
CA ILE A 102 -11.26 13.34 22.38
C ILE A 102 -12.09 14.63 22.37
N GLY A 103 -13.28 14.62 21.74
CA GLY A 103 -14.21 15.75 21.73
C GLY A 103 -13.83 16.90 20.78
N LEU A 104 -13.01 16.65 19.76
CA LEU A 104 -12.53 17.68 18.81
C LEU A 104 -13.17 17.57 17.41
N LYS A 105 -14.31 16.89 17.28
CA LYS A 105 -15.00 16.76 15.98
C LYS A 105 -15.60 18.11 15.55
N ALA A 106 -15.37 18.49 14.29
CA ALA A 106 -16.05 19.63 13.70
C ALA A 106 -17.59 19.44 13.75
N LYS A 107 -18.31 20.53 14.00
CA LYS A 107 -19.78 20.52 13.95
C LYS A 107 -20.21 20.21 12.51
N LYS A 108 -21.07 19.21 12.36
CA LYS A 108 -21.73 18.90 11.07
C LYS A 108 -22.57 20.09 10.60
#